data_AF-A0A965FN29-F1
#
_entry.id   AF-A0A965FN29-F1
#
_cell.length_a   1.000
_cell.length_b   1.000
_cell.length_c   1.000
_cell.angle_alpha   90.00
_cell.angle_beta   90.00
_cell.angle_gamma   90.00
#
_symmetry.space_group_name_H-M   'P 1'
#
loop_
_entity.id
_entity.type
_entity.pdbx_description
1 polymer ?
#
loop_
_entity_poly.entity_id
_entity_poly.type
_entity_poly.pdbx_seq_one_letter_code
_entity_poly.pdbx_strand_id
1 'polypeptide(L)' 'RQEVFEVANNLNIETKTKLAKPEDLIGREVWLMSSLQGIRPVTEWIGLSKEFKAGERKDLFDQELLKFVAPLP' A
#
# COMPACT_ATOMS: atom_id res chain seq x y z
N ARG A 1 9.30 4.08 -2.99
CA ARG A 1 7.98 4.60 -3.47
C ARG A 1 7.75 4.28 -4.93
N GLN A 2 8.77 4.28 -5.78
CA GLN A 2 8.61 3.99 -7.21
C GLN A 2 8.28 2.50 -7.44
N GLU A 3 8.89 1.63 -6.65
CA GLU A 3 8.76 0.18 -6.69
C GLU A 3 7.31 -0.29 -6.50
N VAL A 4 6.53 0.39 -5.64
CA VAL A 4 5.11 0.04 -5.44
C VAL A 4 4.26 0.36 -6.67
N PHE A 5 4.61 1.42 -7.42
CA PHE A 5 3.92 1.76 -8.66
C PHE A 5 4.32 0.81 -9.79
N GLU A 6 5.57 0.36 -9.82
CA GLU A 6 6.05 -0.67 -10.75
C GLU A 6 5.36 -2.02 -10.50
N VAL A 7 5.23 -2.43 -9.24
CA VAL A 7 4.43 -3.60 -8.86
C VAL A 7 2.97 -3.45 -9.28
N ALA A 8 2.35 -2.30 -9.01
CA ALA A 8 0.98 -2.05 -9.44
C ALA A 8 0.82 -2.15 -10.97
N ASN A 9 1.77 -1.59 -11.73
CA ASN A 9 1.79 -1.69 -13.18
C ASN A 9 1.93 -3.14 -13.66
N ASN A 10 2.82 -3.94 -13.05
CA ASN A 10 2.99 -5.36 -13.37
C ASN A 10 1.72 -6.18 -13.08
N LEU A 11 0.96 -5.77 -12.06
CA LEU A 11 -0.33 -6.35 -11.70
C LEU A 11 -1.50 -5.80 -12.53
N ASN A 12 -1.24 -4.94 -13.54
CA ASN A 12 -2.26 -4.24 -14.34
C ASN A 12 -3.25 -3.41 -13.50
N ILE A 13 -2.76 -2.84 -12.39
CA ILE A 13 -3.53 -1.95 -11.51
C ILE A 13 -3.23 -0.51 -11.91
N GLU A 14 -4.28 0.23 -12.28
CA GLU A 14 -4.17 1.65 -12.60
C GLU A 14 -3.83 2.46 -11.34
N THR A 15 -2.85 3.37 -11.47
CA THR A 15 -2.41 4.23 -10.37
C THR A 15 -2.52 5.70 -10.73
N LYS A 16 -2.87 6.52 -9.75
CA LYS A 16 -2.93 7.98 -9.90
C LYS A 16 -2.55 8.66 -8.60
N THR A 17 -1.94 9.83 -8.72
CA THR A 17 -1.71 10.73 -7.59
C THR A 17 -2.91 11.67 -7.47
N LYS A 18 -3.50 11.74 -6.28
CA LYS A 18 -4.62 12.65 -5.99
C LYS A 18 -4.38 13.30 -4.63
N LEU A 19 -4.77 14.57 -4.50
CA LEU A 19 -4.94 15.18 -3.19
C LEU A 19 -6.13 14.52 -2.48
N ALA A 20 -5.90 14.00 -1.28
CA ALA A 20 -6.91 13.35 -0.46
C ALA A 20 -6.81 13.86 0.98
N LYS A 21 -7.95 14.12 1.60
CA LYS A 21 -8.05 14.33 3.04
C LYS A 21 -8.10 12.97 3.75
N PRO A 22 -7.71 12.89 5.03
CA PRO A 22 -7.86 11.66 5.81
C PRO A 22 -9.27 11.06 5.77
N GLU A 23 -10.30 11.90 5.77
CA GLU A 23 -11.73 11.52 5.66
C GLU A 23 -12.03 10.74 4.37
N ASP A 24 -11.36 11.08 3.26
CA ASP A 24 -11.54 10.42 1.95
C ASP A 24 -11.01 8.97 1.94
N LEU A 25 -10.19 8.62 2.93
CA LEU A 25 -9.52 7.33 3.07
C LEU A 25 -10.33 6.32 3.90
N ILE A 26 -11.34 6.78 4.64
CA ILE A 26 -12.23 5.93 5.42
C ILE A 26 -12.91 4.91 4.48
N GLY A 27 -12.99 3.66 4.92
CA GLY A 27 -13.54 2.55 4.15
C GLY A 27 -12.65 2.08 2.98
N ARG A 28 -11.42 2.58 2.87
CA ARG A 28 -10.42 2.10 1.91
C ARG A 28 -9.39 1.22 2.59
N GLU A 29 -8.71 0.44 1.77
CA GLU A 29 -7.46 -0.21 2.17
C GLU A 29 -6.35 0.85 2.10
N VAL A 30 -5.71 1.13 3.23
CA VAL A 30 -4.70 2.19 3.35
C VAL A 30 -3.44 1.57 3.93
N TRP A 31 -2.29 1.90 3.35
CA TRP A 31 -1.00 1.36 3.75
C TRP A 31 -0.02 2.46 4.15
N LEU A 32 0.71 2.22 5.24
CA LEU A 32 1.99 2.89 5.49
C LEU A 32 3.09 2.07 4.84
N MET A 33 4.00 2.76 4.16
CA MET A 33 5.15 2.13 3.53
C MET A 33 6.44 2.76 4.06
N SER A 34 7.40 1.92 4.44
CA SER A 34 8.77 2.35 4.71
C SER A 34 9.76 1.30 4.20
N SER A 35 10.97 1.71 3.82
CA SER A 35 12.00 0.76 3.39
C SER A 35 12.44 -0.19 4.50
N LEU A 36 12.25 0.20 5.78
CA LEU A 36 12.64 -0.60 6.93
C LEU A 36 11.58 -1.64 7.33
N GLN A 37 10.30 -1.28 7.22
CA GLN A 37 9.19 -2.09 7.74
C GLN A 37 8.23 -2.58 6.66
N GLY A 38 8.50 -2.30 5.38
CA GLY A 38 7.67 -2.71 4.26
C GLY A 38 6.29 -2.05 4.28
N ILE A 39 5.28 -2.81 3.83
CA ILE A 39 3.87 -2.41 3.80
C ILE A 39 3.20 -2.77 5.13
N ARG A 40 2.51 -1.78 5.73
CA ARG A 40 1.70 -1.97 6.94
C ARG A 40 0.29 -1.45 6.71
N PRO A 41 -0.76 -2.27 6.89
CA PRO A 41 -2.13 -1.79 6.79
C PRO A 41 -2.49 -0.87 7.95
N VAL A 42 -3.20 0.21 7.64
CA VAL A 42 -3.80 1.10 8.64
C VAL A 42 -5.06 0.45 9.18
N THR A 43 -5.16 0.35 10.50
CA THR A 43 -6.36 -0.14 11.20
C THR A 43 -7.12 0.98 11.90
N GLU A 44 -6.45 2.10 12.19
CA GLU A 44 -7.04 3.24 12.89
C GLU A 44 -6.35 4.54 12.48
N TRP A 45 -7.16 5.58 12.33
CA TRP A 45 -6.71 6.97 12.27
C TRP A 45 -7.20 7.68 13.52
N ILE A 46 -6.26 8.02 14.40
CA ILE A 46 -6.55 8.55 15.74
C ILE A 46 -7.35 9.85 15.62
N GLY A 47 -8.49 9.90 16.30
CA GLY A 47 -9.38 11.06 16.29
C GLY A 47 -10.24 11.19 15.03
N LEU A 48 -10.27 10.18 14.15
CA LEU A 48 -11.07 10.19 12.93
C LEU A 48 -11.93 8.93 12.76
N SER A 49 -11.32 7.75 12.62
CA SER A 49 -12.07 6.50 12.37
C SER A 49 -11.22 5.25 12.58
N LYS A 50 -11.89 4.11 12.81
CA LYS A 50 -11.34 2.74 12.77
C LYS A 50 -11.86 1.94 11.57
N GLU A 51 -12.70 2.55 10.75
CA GLU A 51 -13.37 1.88 9.64
C GLU A 51 -12.47 1.87 8.41
N PHE A 52 -11.48 0.99 8.40
CA PHE A 52 -10.61 0.74 7.25
C PHE A 52 -10.79 -0.69 6.76
N LYS A 53 -10.58 -0.90 5.45
CA LYS A 53 -10.61 -2.25 4.90
C LYS A 53 -9.35 -3.00 5.31
N ALA A 54 -9.51 -4.31 5.47
CA ALA A 54 -8.39 -5.20 5.69
C ALA A 54 -7.37 -5.13 4.54
N GLY A 55 -6.14 -5.54 4.81
CA GLY A 55 -5.04 -5.55 3.86
C GLY A 55 -5.17 -6.65 2.78
N GLU A 56 -6.27 -6.68 2.02
CA GLU A 56 -6.57 -7.74 1.03
C GLU A 56 -5.50 -7.84 -0.06
N ARG A 57 -4.91 -6.71 -0.47
CA ARG A 57 -3.89 -6.67 -1.52
C ARG A 57 -2.48 -6.61 -0.97
N LYS A 58 -2.33 -6.42 0.34
CA LYS A 58 -1.03 -6.27 1.00
C LYS A 58 -0.14 -7.47 0.70
N ASP A 59 -0.63 -8.69 0.88
CA ASP A 59 0.23 -9.87 0.75
C ASP A 59 0.73 -10.08 -0.68
N LEU A 60 -0.13 -9.79 -1.68
CA LEU A 60 0.26 -9.80 -3.09
C LEU A 60 1.38 -8.79 -3.37
N PHE A 61 1.22 -7.56 -2.88
CA PHE A 61 2.22 -6.51 -3.06
C PHE A 61 3.53 -6.81 -2.33
N ASP A 62 3.48 -7.36 -1.12
CA ASP A 62 4.68 -7.77 -0.39
C ASP A 62 5.47 -8.85 -1.15
N GLN A 63 4.80 -9.85 -1.72
CA GLN A 63 5.46 -10.90 -2.51
C GLN A 63 6.13 -10.34 -3.76
N GLU A 64 5.47 -9.43 -4.47
CA GLU A 64 6.05 -8.79 -5.65
C GLU A 64 7.23 -7.87 -5.27
N LEU A 65 7.12 -7.09 -4.19
CA LEU A 65 8.21 -6.22 -3.74
C LEU A 65 9.46 -7.01 -3.32
N LEU A 66 9.32 -8.20 -2.74
CA LEU A 66 10.46 -9.07 -2.42
C LEU A 66 11.25 -9.48 -3.67
N LYS A 67 10.58 -9.69 -4.81
CA LYS A 67 11.24 -10.03 -6.08
C LYS A 67 12.08 -8.87 -6.63
N PHE A 68 11.75 -7.63 -6.27
CA PHE A 68 12.53 -6.44 -6.65
C PHE A 68 13.76 -6.23 -5.74
N VAL A 69 13.73 -6.73 -4.50
CA VAL A 69 14.82 -6.55 -3.52
C VAL A 69 15.85 -7.67 -3.58
N ALA A 70 15.49 -8.85 -4.11
CA ALA A 70 16.44 -9.93 -4.32
C ALA A 70 17.56 -9.48 -5.30
N PRO A 71 18.85 -9.63 -4.97
CA PRO A 71 19.91 -9.36 -5.92
C PRO A 71 19.70 -10.24 -7.15
N LEU A 72 19.76 -9.63 -8.34
CA LEU A 72 19.86 -10.37 -9.59
C LEU A 72 20.99 -11.42 -9.47
N PRO A 73 20.78 -12.66 -9.93
CA PRO A 73 21.82 -13.68 -9.94
C PRO A 73 23.05 -13.25 -10.74
#